data_AF-A0A7R9JJ22-F1
#
_entry.id   AF-A0A7R9JJ22-F1
#
_cell.length_a   1.000
_cell.length_b   1.000
_cell.length_c   1.000
_cell.angle_alpha   90.00
_cell.angle_beta   90.00
_cell.angle_gamma   90.00
#
_symmetry.space_group_name_H-M   'P 1'
#
loop_
_entity.id
_entity.type
_entity.pdbx_description
1 polymer ?
#
loop_
_entity_poly.entity_id
_entity_poly.type
_entity_poly.pdbx_seq_one_letter_code
_entity_poly.pdbx_strand_id
1 'polypeptide(L)'
;MNSEHRVSVPASVLATNWKPQYTFSEGKQQDFFSVFAIFFPSVTGIQAGANISGDLKDPAGAIPKGTLLSLIISMVSYAIFVVFAGGAALRDASGNVSELINNTYIECRENGGTCGYGLNNSYSSPSNLALVIRKQVMQLMSLWGPFIYAGCFAATLSTALTNLLSVPRLIQALGIDKIYPGLIFFSKGYGKFGEPYRGYVLTFVVSSAFVIIG
;
A
#
# COMPACT_ATOMS: atom_id res chain seq x y z
N MET A 1 -0.24 -12.11 -30.66
CA MET A 1 -0.47 -12.68 -29.31
C MET A 1 0.74 -13.54 -28.99
N ASN A 2 1.86 -12.91 -28.62
CA ASN A 2 3.16 -13.57 -28.64
C ASN A 2 3.78 -13.54 -27.23
N SER A 3 3.86 -14.73 -26.65
CA SER A 3 4.97 -15.25 -25.83
C SER A 3 5.78 -14.26 -25.01
N GLU A 4 5.44 -14.04 -23.72
CA GLU A 4 6.40 -13.68 -22.65
C GLU A 4 5.83 -13.64 -21.22
N HIS A 5 4.71 -14.34 -20.94
CA HIS A 5 4.19 -14.47 -19.56
C HIS A 5 4.87 -15.61 -18.77
N ARG A 6 6.19 -15.75 -18.86
CA ARG A 6 6.94 -16.57 -17.91
C ARG A 6 7.59 -15.66 -16.89
N VAL A 7 6.83 -15.33 -15.84
CA VAL A 7 7.40 -14.85 -14.58
C VAL A 7 8.25 -15.98 -14.03
N SER A 8 9.51 -15.98 -14.41
CA SER A 8 10.52 -16.86 -13.85
C SER A 8 11.21 -16.10 -12.73
N VAL A 9 11.55 -16.81 -11.65
CA VAL A 9 12.34 -16.25 -10.55
C VAL A 9 13.76 -16.78 -10.71
N PRO A 10 14.59 -16.17 -11.58
CA PRO A 10 15.99 -16.57 -11.69
C PRO A 10 16.75 -16.19 -10.42
N ALA A 11 17.53 -17.13 -9.90
CA ALA A 11 18.34 -16.93 -8.70
C ALA A 11 19.36 -15.78 -8.85
N SER A 12 19.80 -15.49 -10.08
CA SER A 12 20.69 -14.36 -10.39
C SER A 12 20.04 -12.99 -10.11
N VAL A 13 18.77 -12.82 -10.47
CA VAL A 13 18.02 -11.56 -10.23
C VAL A 13 17.75 -11.39 -8.75
N LEU A 14 17.40 -12.47 -8.04
CA LEU A 14 17.21 -12.39 -6.59
C LEU A 14 18.52 -12.04 -5.86
N ALA A 15 19.65 -12.59 -6.30
CA ALA A 15 20.96 -12.32 -5.70
C ALA A 15 21.41 -10.85 -5.91
N THR A 16 21.17 -10.29 -7.09
CA THR A 16 21.44 -8.86 -7.36
C THR A 16 20.51 -7.96 -6.53
N ASN A 17 19.26 -8.38 -6.34
CA ASN A 17 18.28 -7.62 -5.56
C ASN A 17 18.48 -7.66 -4.04
N TRP A 18 19.40 -8.48 -3.52
CA TRP A 18 19.55 -8.72 -2.08
C TRP A 18 20.05 -7.51 -1.28
N LYS A 19 20.88 -6.64 -1.88
CA LYS A 19 21.51 -5.50 -1.18
C LYS A 19 20.72 -4.21 -1.37
N PRO A 20 20.51 -3.37 -0.36
CA PRO A 20 19.79 -2.10 -0.56
C PRO A 20 20.53 -1.18 -1.55
N GLN A 21 19.78 -0.51 -2.41
CA GLN A 21 20.28 0.53 -3.31
C GLN A 21 19.31 1.70 -3.26
N TYR A 22 19.68 2.73 -2.51
CA TYR A 22 18.87 3.93 -2.39
C TYR A 22 19.18 4.89 -3.54
N THR A 23 18.15 5.25 -4.29
CA THR A 23 18.27 6.21 -5.41
C THR A 23 17.83 7.61 -4.98
N PHE A 24 18.26 8.61 -5.74
CA PHE A 24 17.70 9.96 -5.64
C PHE A 24 16.40 10.00 -6.44
N SER A 25 15.29 10.29 -5.77
CA SER A 25 13.97 10.39 -6.39
C SER A 25 13.19 11.53 -5.74
N GLU A 26 12.43 12.28 -6.54
CA GLU A 26 11.56 13.39 -6.08
C GLU A 26 12.31 14.47 -5.28
N GLY A 27 13.54 14.81 -5.69
CA GLY A 27 14.29 15.91 -5.09
C GLY A 27 14.92 15.59 -3.73
N LYS A 28 14.82 14.34 -3.24
CA LYS A 28 15.44 13.89 -2.00
C LYS A 28 16.23 12.60 -2.22
N GLN A 29 17.39 12.50 -1.58
CA GLN A 29 18.12 11.24 -1.50
C GLN A 29 17.36 10.30 -0.57
N GLN A 30 16.94 9.16 -1.09
CA GLN A 30 16.23 8.17 -0.30
C GLN A 30 17.21 7.51 0.68
N ASP A 31 16.71 7.16 1.86
CA ASP A 31 17.43 6.49 2.93
C ASP A 31 16.52 5.46 3.59
N PHE A 32 17.07 4.64 4.49
CA PHE A 32 16.31 3.63 5.21
C PHE A 32 15.06 4.20 5.90
N PHE A 33 15.18 5.36 6.56
CA PHE A 33 14.06 5.94 7.30
C PHE A 33 13.00 6.54 6.38
N SER A 34 13.38 7.12 5.23
CA SER A 34 12.39 7.59 4.25
C SER A 34 11.57 6.42 3.68
N VAL A 35 12.21 5.30 3.32
CA VAL A 35 11.50 4.11 2.83
C VAL A 35 10.63 3.48 3.93
N PHE A 36 11.16 3.40 5.17
CA PHE A 36 10.39 2.91 6.31
C PHE A 36 9.17 3.78 6.61
N ALA A 37 9.27 5.11 6.50
CA ALA A 37 8.15 6.02 6.73
C ALA A 37 7.01 5.81 5.73
N ILE A 38 7.30 5.45 4.49
CA ILE A 38 6.30 5.12 3.45
C ILE A 38 5.67 3.74 3.71
N PHE A 39 6.45 2.77 4.21
CA PHE A 39 5.96 1.43 4.54
C PHE A 39 5.19 1.38 5.87
N PHE A 40 5.53 2.23 6.83
CA PHE A 40 4.97 2.19 8.18
C PHE A 40 3.43 2.20 8.21
N PRO A 41 2.74 3.08 7.45
CA PRO A 41 1.27 3.08 7.38
C PRO A 41 0.66 1.73 6.97
N SER A 42 1.34 0.90 6.15
CA SER A 42 0.78 -0.39 5.72
C SER A 42 0.72 -1.43 6.84
N VAL A 43 1.55 -1.29 7.88
CA VAL A 43 1.56 -2.18 9.06
C VAL A 43 0.71 -1.62 10.20
N THR A 44 0.33 -0.35 10.11
CA THR A 44 -0.64 0.24 11.06
C THR A 44 -2.05 -0.32 10.83
N GLY A 45 -2.93 -0.20 11.84
CA GLY A 45 -4.33 -0.61 11.71
C GLY A 45 -4.74 -1.82 12.57
N ILE A 46 -3.85 -2.35 13.40
CA ILE A 46 -4.17 -3.42 14.38
C ILE A 46 -5.33 -3.01 15.30
N GLN A 47 -5.49 -1.71 15.56
CA GLN A 47 -6.52 -1.16 16.42
C GLN A 47 -7.94 -1.16 15.80
N ALA A 48 -8.07 -1.34 14.48
CA ALA A 48 -9.39 -1.38 13.84
C ALA A 48 -10.27 -2.53 14.36
N GLY A 49 -9.67 -3.69 14.66
CA GLY A 49 -10.37 -4.84 15.24
C GLY A 49 -10.82 -4.60 16.68
N ALA A 50 -10.05 -3.85 17.46
CA ALA A 50 -10.42 -3.47 18.83
C ALA A 50 -11.56 -2.44 18.85
N ASN A 51 -11.67 -1.58 17.84
CA ASN A 51 -12.70 -0.55 17.80
C ASN A 51 -14.13 -1.11 17.60
N ILE A 52 -14.27 -2.36 17.16
CA ILE A 52 -15.56 -3.06 16.98
C ILE A 52 -15.75 -4.09 18.11
N SER A 53 -14.94 -4.04 19.18
CA SER A 53 -14.97 -5.03 20.26
C SER A 53 -16.31 -5.16 20.97
N GLY A 54 -17.11 -4.09 20.99
CA GLY A 54 -18.43 -4.06 21.64
C GLY A 54 -19.47 -5.00 21.02
N ASP A 55 -19.27 -5.41 19.76
CA ASP A 55 -20.19 -6.29 19.03
C ASP A 55 -19.75 -7.77 19.08
N LEU A 56 -18.68 -8.10 19.82
CA LEU A 56 -18.21 -9.48 19.95
C LEU A 56 -18.89 -10.23 21.10
N LYS A 57 -19.21 -11.51 20.85
CA LYS A 57 -19.77 -12.44 21.86
C LYS A 57 -18.82 -12.68 23.05
N ASP A 58 -17.51 -12.66 22.84
CA ASP A 58 -16.47 -12.74 23.87
C ASP A 58 -15.26 -11.87 23.45
N PRO A 59 -15.17 -10.61 23.94
CA PRO A 59 -14.10 -9.70 23.54
C PRO A 59 -12.74 -10.07 24.16
N ALA A 60 -12.71 -10.63 25.37
CA ALA A 60 -11.48 -10.89 26.12
C ALA A 60 -10.61 -11.97 25.45
N GLY A 61 -11.24 -13.01 24.89
CA GLY A 61 -10.54 -14.06 24.17
C GLY A 61 -10.36 -13.79 22.66
N ALA A 62 -11.32 -13.11 22.03
CA ALA A 62 -11.34 -12.98 20.57
C ALA A 62 -10.38 -11.91 20.04
N ILE A 63 -10.22 -10.78 20.73
CA ILE A 63 -9.30 -9.71 20.32
C ILE A 63 -7.86 -10.23 20.19
N PRO A 64 -7.23 -10.81 21.24
CA PRO A 64 -5.81 -11.18 21.15
C PRO A 64 -5.54 -12.27 20.12
N LYS A 65 -6.44 -13.25 19.97
CA LYS A 65 -6.30 -14.32 18.98
C LYS A 65 -6.45 -13.79 17.56
N GLY A 66 -7.44 -12.92 17.33
CA GLY A 66 -7.69 -12.31 16.03
C GLY A 66 -6.55 -11.39 15.59
N THR A 67 -6.09 -10.50 16.47
CA THR A 67 -5.01 -9.56 16.15
C THR A 67 -3.70 -10.28 15.88
N LEU A 68 -3.33 -11.28 16.69
CA LEU A 68 -2.08 -12.02 16.51
C LEU A 68 -2.08 -12.83 15.22
N LEU A 69 -3.19 -13.53 14.92
CA LEU A 69 -3.30 -14.32 13.69
C LEU A 69 -3.28 -13.43 12.45
N SER A 70 -3.99 -12.31 12.46
CA SER A 70 -4.01 -11.34 11.36
C SER A 70 -2.61 -10.75 11.10
N LEU A 71 -1.87 -10.44 12.16
CA LEU A 71 -0.51 -9.93 12.08
C LEU A 71 0.44 -10.97 11.45
N ILE A 72 0.35 -12.25 11.85
CA ILE A 72 1.18 -13.31 11.26
C ILE A 72 0.85 -13.51 9.77
N ILE A 73 -0.44 -13.57 9.42
CA ILE A 73 -0.86 -13.76 8.02
C ILE A 73 -0.37 -12.61 7.14
N SER A 74 -0.52 -11.36 7.60
CA SER A 74 -0.04 -10.19 6.86
C SER A 74 1.48 -10.19 6.71
N MET A 75 2.23 -10.46 7.78
CA MET A 75 3.71 -10.58 7.71
C MET A 75 4.15 -11.64 6.70
N VAL A 76 3.54 -12.82 6.71
CA VAL A 76 3.87 -13.89 5.76
C VAL A 76 3.51 -13.46 4.33
N SER A 77 2.35 -12.84 4.12
CA SER A 77 1.94 -12.39 2.79
C SER A 77 2.86 -11.31 2.21
N TYR A 78 3.31 -10.36 3.04
CA TYR A 78 4.27 -9.34 2.63
C TYR A 78 5.64 -9.96 2.32
N ALA A 79 6.12 -10.89 3.14
CA ALA A 79 7.41 -11.55 2.91
C ALA A 79 7.43 -12.33 1.58
N ILE A 80 6.37 -13.10 1.30
CA ILE A 80 6.22 -13.84 0.04
C ILE A 80 6.21 -12.88 -1.15
N PHE A 81 5.45 -11.79 -1.06
CA PHE A 81 5.36 -10.81 -2.13
C PHE A 81 6.71 -10.12 -2.40
N VAL A 82 7.46 -9.75 -1.36
CA VAL A 82 8.79 -9.12 -1.50
C VAL A 82 9.78 -10.06 -2.19
N VAL A 83 9.82 -11.33 -1.79
CA VAL A 83 10.71 -12.33 -2.41
C VAL A 83 10.32 -12.58 -3.87
N PHE A 84 9.02 -12.68 -4.15
CA PHE A 84 8.53 -12.88 -5.51
C PHE A 84 8.84 -11.68 -6.40
N ALA A 85 8.53 -10.46 -5.96
CA ALA A 85 8.79 -9.24 -6.72
C ALA A 85 10.30 -9.00 -6.95
N GLY A 86 11.13 -9.22 -5.92
CA GLY A 86 12.58 -9.12 -6.01
C GLY A 86 13.23 -10.26 -6.82
N GLY A 87 12.55 -11.38 -6.99
CA GLY A 87 13.00 -12.47 -7.87
C GLY A 87 12.56 -12.31 -9.32
N ALA A 88 11.41 -11.69 -9.55
CA ALA A 88 10.75 -11.61 -10.85
C ALA A 88 11.06 -10.33 -11.65
N ALA A 89 11.55 -9.26 -11.02
CA ALA A 89 11.86 -8.00 -11.69
C ALA A 89 13.26 -7.47 -11.36
N LEU A 90 13.91 -6.92 -12.39
CA LEU A 90 15.16 -6.17 -12.29
C LEU A 90 14.90 -4.75 -11.72
N ARG A 91 15.91 -4.16 -11.08
CA ARG A 91 15.85 -2.79 -10.53
C ARG A 91 15.65 -1.75 -11.61
N ASP A 92 16.46 -1.84 -12.65
CA ASP A 92 16.49 -0.97 -13.81
C ASP A 92 16.56 -1.84 -15.08
N ALA A 93 15.58 -1.69 -15.96
CA ALA A 93 15.44 -2.44 -17.19
C ALA A 93 15.27 -1.49 -18.39
N SER A 94 15.95 -1.83 -19.49
CA SER A 94 15.89 -1.12 -20.77
C SER A 94 14.61 -1.45 -21.55
N GLY A 95 14.06 -2.66 -21.37
CA GLY A 95 12.89 -3.15 -22.10
C GLY A 95 13.22 -3.74 -23.49
N ASN A 96 14.50 -3.92 -23.81
CA ASN A 96 14.96 -4.50 -25.07
C ASN A 96 15.06 -6.03 -24.99
N VAL A 97 14.27 -6.75 -25.80
CA VAL A 97 14.25 -8.22 -25.82
C VAL A 97 15.59 -8.84 -26.27
N SER A 98 16.41 -8.09 -27.00
CA SER A 98 17.72 -8.55 -27.47
C SER A 98 18.72 -8.75 -26.32
N GLU A 99 18.62 -7.96 -25.25
CA GLU A 99 19.48 -8.07 -24.05
C GLU A 99 19.11 -9.30 -23.22
N LEU A 100 17.82 -9.68 -23.21
CA LEU A 100 17.34 -10.89 -22.55
C LEU A 100 17.85 -12.16 -23.25
N ILE A 101 17.83 -12.18 -24.58
CA ILE A 101 18.27 -13.34 -25.38
C ILE A 101 19.79 -13.55 -25.26
N ASN A 102 20.55 -12.46 -25.22
CA ASN A 102 22.02 -12.51 -25.13
C ASN A 102 22.56 -12.69 -23.70
N ASN A 103 21.69 -12.88 -22.69
CA ASN A 103 22.06 -12.93 -21.27
C ASN A 103 22.90 -11.73 -20.79
N THR A 104 22.70 -10.55 -21.39
CA THR A 104 23.41 -9.30 -21.07
C THR A 104 22.51 -8.31 -20.35
N TYR A 105 21.50 -8.80 -19.63
CA TYR A 105 20.57 -8.02 -18.82
C TYR A 105 21.24 -7.51 -17.52
N ILE A 106 22.39 -6.85 -17.64
CA ILE A 106 23.00 -6.09 -16.56
C ILE A 106 22.18 -4.83 -16.28
N GLU A 107 22.32 -4.25 -15.07
CA GLU A 107 21.59 -3.04 -14.69
C GLU A 107 21.77 -1.97 -15.77
N CYS A 108 20.67 -1.55 -16.41
CA CYS A 108 20.70 -0.63 -17.55
C CYS A 108 21.44 0.70 -17.24
N ARG A 109 21.55 1.02 -15.95
CA ARG A 109 22.28 2.18 -15.42
C ARG A 109 23.80 2.09 -15.62
N GLU A 110 24.40 0.90 -15.66
CA GLU A 110 25.84 0.73 -15.93
C GLU A 110 26.18 0.94 -17.41
N ASN A 111 25.21 0.73 -18.31
CA ASN A 111 25.39 0.92 -19.75
C ASN A 111 25.13 2.36 -20.24
N GLY A 112 24.84 3.30 -19.33
CA GLY A 112 24.49 4.69 -19.69
C GLY A 112 23.17 4.83 -20.48
N GLY A 113 22.32 3.79 -20.46
CA GLY A 113 21.04 3.77 -21.16
C GLY A 113 19.90 4.47 -20.40
N THR A 114 18.86 4.89 -21.12
CA THR A 114 17.62 5.40 -20.52
C THR A 114 16.77 4.23 -20.01
N CYS A 115 16.78 3.98 -18.71
CA CYS A 115 16.03 2.86 -18.10
C CYS A 115 14.58 3.25 -17.84
N GLY A 116 13.70 2.96 -18.80
CA GLY A 116 12.26 3.26 -18.71
C GLY A 116 11.44 2.22 -17.93
N TYR A 117 12.03 1.07 -17.60
CA TYR A 117 11.38 -0.07 -16.96
C TYR A 117 12.15 -0.49 -15.70
N GLY A 118 11.51 -1.22 -14.77
CA GLY A 118 12.17 -1.79 -13.59
C GLY A 118 11.41 -1.58 -12.28
N LEU A 119 12.00 -1.99 -11.17
CA LEU A 119 11.45 -1.82 -9.82
C LEU A 119 11.60 -0.37 -9.31
N ASN A 120 12.69 0.31 -9.67
CA ASN A 120 12.99 1.67 -9.24
C ASN A 120 12.38 2.74 -10.16
N ASN A 121 12.10 2.38 -11.40
CA ASN A 121 11.57 3.27 -12.42
C ASN A 121 10.09 2.96 -12.66
N SER A 122 9.24 3.95 -12.43
CA SER A 122 7.85 3.91 -12.91
C SER A 122 7.89 3.75 -14.42
N TYR A 123 7.17 2.76 -14.98
CA TYR A 123 7.10 2.42 -16.40
C TYR A 123 6.90 3.64 -17.31
N SER A 124 8.00 4.33 -17.56
CA SER A 124 8.08 5.57 -18.29
C SER A 124 8.40 5.19 -19.71
N SER A 125 7.43 4.57 -20.39
CA SER A 125 7.56 4.36 -21.83
C SER A 125 7.88 5.73 -22.48
N PRO A 126 8.94 5.82 -23.30
CA PRO A 126 9.34 7.03 -24.01
C PRO A 126 8.43 7.35 -25.23
N SER A 127 7.30 6.67 -25.37
CA SER A 127 6.37 6.91 -26.47
C SER A 127 5.36 8.01 -26.10
N ASN A 128 5.38 9.12 -26.86
CA ASN A 128 4.45 10.26 -26.78
C ASN A 128 2.99 9.91 -27.16
N LEU A 129 2.59 8.65 -27.06
CA LEU A 129 1.22 8.22 -27.34
C LEU A 129 0.43 8.24 -26.03
N ALA A 130 -0.44 9.24 -25.89
CA ALA A 130 -1.29 9.49 -24.72
C ALA A 130 -2.23 8.33 -24.31
N LEU A 131 -2.18 7.19 -25.01
CA LEU A 131 -3.02 6.01 -24.80
C LEU A 131 -2.22 4.76 -24.36
N VAL A 132 -0.96 4.88 -23.95
CA VAL A 132 -0.27 3.76 -23.30
C VAL A 132 -0.52 3.86 -21.79
N ILE A 133 -1.40 2.98 -21.28
CA ILE A 133 -1.65 2.84 -19.85
C ILE A 133 -0.31 2.58 -19.14
N ARG A 134 0.09 3.49 -18.23
CA ARG A 134 1.23 3.28 -17.33
C ARG A 134 0.94 2.02 -16.52
N LYS A 135 1.57 0.91 -16.86
CA LYS A 135 1.41 -0.34 -16.12
C LYS A 135 2.29 -0.29 -14.89
N GLN A 136 1.78 -0.66 -13.73
CA GLN A 136 2.59 -0.82 -12.53
C GLN A 136 3.33 -2.17 -12.59
N VAL A 137 4.42 -2.34 -11.82
CA VAL A 137 5.20 -3.60 -11.81
C VAL A 137 4.29 -4.79 -11.50
N MET A 138 3.39 -4.61 -10.52
CA MET A 138 2.42 -5.63 -10.12
C MET A 138 1.46 -6.01 -11.25
N GLN A 139 1.11 -5.08 -12.13
CA GLN A 139 0.23 -5.34 -13.26
C GLN A 139 0.92 -6.21 -14.32
N LEU A 140 2.22 -6.03 -14.54
CA LEU A 140 2.98 -6.84 -15.51
C LEU A 140 3.23 -8.26 -15.03
N MET A 141 3.31 -8.47 -13.72
CA MET A 141 3.47 -9.80 -13.13
C MET A 141 2.13 -10.57 -13.06
N SER A 142 1.00 -9.89 -13.22
CA SER A 142 -0.33 -10.50 -13.12
C SER A 142 -0.76 -11.18 -14.42
N LEU A 143 -1.52 -12.27 -14.30
CA LEU A 143 -2.13 -12.97 -15.44
C LEU A 143 -3.17 -12.07 -16.15
N TRP A 144 -3.85 -11.20 -15.39
CA TRP A 144 -4.87 -10.29 -15.91
C TRP A 144 -4.79 -8.92 -15.24
N GLY A 145 -4.27 -7.93 -15.97
CA GLY A 145 -3.99 -6.59 -15.45
C GLY A 145 -5.18 -5.86 -14.78
N PRO A 146 -6.41 -5.89 -15.33
CA PRO A 146 -7.57 -5.22 -14.70
C PRO A 146 -7.90 -5.75 -13.30
N PHE A 147 -7.57 -7.01 -13.00
CA PHE A 147 -7.86 -7.62 -11.70
C PHE A 147 -7.06 -6.97 -10.57
N ILE A 148 -5.79 -6.61 -10.81
CA ILE A 148 -4.95 -5.90 -9.85
C ILE A 148 -5.53 -4.52 -9.55
N TYR A 149 -5.98 -3.80 -10.58
CA TYR A 149 -6.60 -2.49 -10.40
C TYR A 149 -7.89 -2.56 -9.58
N ALA A 150 -8.76 -3.54 -9.86
CA ALA A 150 -9.96 -3.80 -9.08
C ALA A 150 -9.64 -4.14 -7.62
N GLY A 151 -8.60 -4.93 -7.37
CA GLY A 151 -8.12 -5.26 -6.02
C GLY A 151 -7.62 -4.03 -5.26
N CYS A 152 -6.80 -3.18 -5.88
CA CYS A 152 -6.33 -1.93 -5.27
C CYS A 152 -7.50 -1.00 -4.93
N PHE A 153 -8.48 -0.87 -5.82
CA PHE A 153 -9.68 -0.07 -5.58
C PHE A 153 -10.52 -0.62 -4.42
N ALA A 154 -10.73 -1.95 -4.37
CA ALA A 154 -11.46 -2.59 -3.29
C ALA A 154 -10.74 -2.43 -1.93
N ALA A 155 -9.41 -2.60 -1.89
CA ALA A 155 -8.61 -2.48 -0.68
C ALA A 155 -8.61 -1.04 -0.12
N THR A 156 -8.44 -0.05 -0.99
CA THR A 156 -8.46 1.38 -0.62
C THR A 156 -9.84 1.84 -0.17
N LEU A 157 -10.90 1.44 -0.88
CA LEU A 157 -12.28 1.73 -0.45
C LEU A 157 -12.63 1.04 0.88
N SER A 158 -12.23 -0.22 1.07
CA SER A 158 -12.49 -0.96 2.29
C SER A 158 -11.84 -0.28 3.50
N THR A 159 -10.56 0.07 3.39
CA THR A 159 -9.83 0.76 4.48
C THR A 159 -10.38 2.17 4.72
N ALA A 160 -10.72 2.92 3.67
CA ALA A 160 -11.36 4.23 3.80
C ALA A 160 -12.71 4.15 4.53
N LEU A 161 -13.55 3.18 4.17
CA LEU A 161 -14.86 2.99 4.81
C LEU A 161 -14.74 2.59 6.27
N THR A 162 -13.82 1.67 6.60
CA THR A 162 -13.55 1.26 7.99
C THR A 162 -13.14 2.46 8.84
N ASN A 163 -12.24 3.32 8.34
CA ASN A 163 -11.80 4.50 9.06
C ASN A 163 -12.90 5.56 9.21
N LEU A 164 -13.71 5.76 8.16
CA LEU A 164 -14.82 6.71 8.17
C LEU A 164 -15.88 6.35 9.22
N LEU A 165 -16.13 5.06 9.44
CA LEU A 165 -17.08 4.58 10.45
C LEU A 165 -16.46 4.48 11.85
N SER A 166 -15.17 4.17 11.94
CA SER A 166 -14.46 3.92 13.20
C SER A 166 -14.09 5.19 13.96
N VAL A 167 -13.55 6.19 13.26
CA VAL A 167 -13.00 7.41 13.88
C VAL A 167 -14.07 8.24 14.61
N PRO A 168 -15.26 8.50 14.04
CA PRO A 168 -16.31 9.27 14.71
C PRO A 168 -16.78 8.63 16.01
N ARG A 169 -16.87 7.29 16.05
CA ARG A 169 -17.26 6.53 17.24
C ARG A 169 -16.21 6.65 18.34
N LEU A 170 -14.93 6.60 17.98
CA LEU A 170 -13.83 6.80 18.92
C LEU A 170 -13.86 8.22 19.52
N ILE A 171 -14.03 9.25 18.69
CA ILE A 171 -14.14 10.65 19.16
C ILE A 171 -15.35 10.84 20.08
N GLN A 172 -16.48 10.21 19.76
CA GLN A 172 -17.68 10.26 20.58
C GLN A 172 -17.46 9.60 21.95
N ALA A 173 -16.83 8.41 21.97
CA ALA A 173 -16.50 7.70 23.22
C ALA A 173 -15.60 8.57 24.12
N LEU A 174 -14.54 9.15 23.56
CA LEU A 174 -13.66 10.08 24.28
C LEU A 174 -14.40 11.31 24.83
N GLY A 175 -15.39 11.81 24.09
CA GLY A 175 -16.23 12.93 24.53
C GLY A 175 -17.16 12.55 25.69
N ILE A 176 -17.67 11.31 25.71
CA ILE A 176 -18.54 10.78 26.79
C ILE A 176 -17.73 10.61 28.08
N ASP A 177 -16.49 10.13 27.96
CA ASP A 177 -15.57 9.93 29.08
C ASP A 177 -15.04 11.26 29.67
N LYS A 178 -15.38 12.41 29.06
CA LYS A 178 -14.99 13.77 29.50
C LYS A 178 -13.48 13.93 29.75
N ILE A 179 -12.63 13.14 29.07
CA ILE A 179 -11.17 13.18 29.22
C ILE A 179 -10.62 14.53 28.75
N TYR A 180 -11.19 15.08 27.68
CA TYR A 180 -10.83 16.40 27.14
C TYR A 180 -12.03 17.34 27.17
N PRO A 181 -11.94 18.52 27.82
CA PRO A 181 -13.08 19.45 27.92
C PRO A 181 -13.55 19.96 26.55
N GLY A 182 -12.66 20.04 25.55
CA GLY A 182 -13.02 20.41 24.17
C GLY A 182 -13.79 19.34 23.40
N LEU A 183 -13.65 18.05 23.74
CA LEU A 183 -14.32 16.95 23.03
C LEU A 183 -15.75 16.68 23.53
N ILE A 184 -16.17 17.31 24.62
CA ILE A 184 -17.52 17.16 25.22
C ILE A 184 -18.61 17.56 24.20
N PHE A 185 -18.31 18.50 23.29
CA PHE A 185 -19.22 18.88 22.20
C PHE A 185 -19.59 17.69 21.28
N PHE A 186 -18.71 16.71 21.13
CA PHE A 186 -18.90 15.53 20.27
C PHE A 186 -19.55 14.34 20.98
N SER A 187 -19.81 14.42 22.29
CA SER A 187 -20.44 13.34 23.05
C SER A 187 -21.92 13.12 22.71
N LYS A 188 -22.59 14.13 22.12
CA LYS A 188 -24.03 14.08 21.84
C LYS A 188 -24.31 13.18 20.62
N GLY A 189 -24.79 11.97 20.89
CA GLY A 189 -25.33 11.07 19.87
C GLY A 189 -26.71 11.55 19.38
N TYR A 190 -27.00 11.33 18.09
CA TYR A 190 -28.28 11.68 17.48
C TYR A 190 -28.99 10.43 16.93
N GLY A 191 -30.33 10.46 16.90
CA GLY A 191 -31.15 9.36 16.39
C GLY A 191 -31.33 8.19 17.36
N LYS A 192 -32.05 7.15 16.91
CA LYS A 192 -32.37 5.95 17.72
C LYS A 192 -31.15 5.08 18.05
N PHE A 193 -30.10 5.18 17.24
CA PHE A 193 -28.86 4.39 17.37
C PHE A 193 -27.69 5.19 17.96
N GLY A 194 -27.90 6.44 18.38
CA GLY A 194 -26.89 7.26 19.05
C GLY A 194 -25.70 7.66 18.16
N GLU A 195 -25.93 7.87 16.86
CA GLU A 195 -24.86 8.08 15.88
C GLU A 195 -24.14 9.44 16.04
N PRO A 196 -22.80 9.48 15.86
CA PRO A 196 -22.00 10.70 16.00
C PRO A 196 -21.97 11.55 14.73
N TYR A 197 -23.09 12.19 14.36
CA TYR A 197 -23.16 13.09 13.19
C TYR A 197 -22.09 14.18 13.20
N ARG A 198 -21.84 14.79 14.37
CA ARG A 198 -20.77 15.80 14.53
C ARG A 198 -19.38 15.23 14.27
N GLY A 199 -19.15 13.97 14.66
CA GLY A 199 -17.90 13.27 14.40
C GLY A 199 -17.68 13.02 12.91
N TYR A 200 -18.73 12.59 12.18
CA TYR A 200 -18.66 12.41 10.72
C TYR A 200 -18.35 13.73 9.98
N VAL A 201 -18.94 14.84 10.41
CA VAL A 201 -18.66 16.15 9.79
C VAL A 201 -17.21 16.55 10.04
N LEU A 202 -16.68 16.36 11.25
CA LEU A 202 -15.29 16.66 11.57
C LEU A 202 -14.32 15.81 10.73
N THR A 203 -14.54 14.49 10.65
CA THR A 203 -13.68 13.60 9.87
C THR A 203 -13.73 13.94 8.38
N PHE A 204 -14.89 14.31 7.85
CA PHE A 204 -15.03 14.76 6.47
C PHE A 204 -14.23 16.04 6.19
N VAL A 205 -14.31 17.05 7.07
CA VAL A 205 -13.57 18.32 6.91
C VAL A 205 -12.06 18.08 6.97
N VAL A 206 -11.58 17.32 7.96
CA VAL A 206 -10.16 17.00 8.09
C VAL A 206 -9.66 16.19 6.89
N SER A 207 -10.42 15.18 6.45
CA SER A 207 -10.06 14.38 5.28
C SER A 207 -10.02 15.23 4.02
N SER A 208 -10.99 16.13 3.83
CA SER A 208 -11.01 17.06 2.69
C SER A 208 -9.81 18.00 2.69
N ALA A 209 -9.39 18.50 3.86
CA ALA A 209 -8.20 19.34 3.97
C ALA A 209 -6.92 18.59 3.53
N PHE A 210 -6.75 17.33 3.94
CA PHE A 210 -5.62 16.51 3.49
C PHE A 210 -5.67 16.18 2.01
N VAL A 211 -6.86 15.94 1.46
CA VAL A 211 -7.03 15.70 0.01
C VAL A 211 -6.69 16.96 -0.81
N ILE A 212 -6.97 18.15 -0.30
CA ILE A 212 -6.63 19.43 -0.98
C ILE A 212 -5.13 19.74 -0.94
N ILE A 213 -4.40 19.25 0.07
CA ILE A 213 -2.93 19.34 0.13
C ILE A 213 -2.28 18.41 -0.91
N GLY A 214 -3.01 17.38 -1.35
CA GLY A 214 -2.58 16.35 -2.30
C GLY A 214 -2.29 16.87 -3.71
#